data_AF-A0A520IKX6-F1
#
_entry.id   AF-A0A520IKX6-F1
#
_cell.length_a   1.000
_cell.length_b   1.000
_cell.length_c   1.000
_cell.angle_alpha   90.00
_cell.angle_beta   90.00
_cell.angle_gamma   90.00
#
_symmetry.space_group_name_H-M   'P 1'
#
loop_
_entity.id
_entity.type
_entity.pdbx_description
1 polymer ?
#
loop_
_entity_poly.entity_id
_entity_poly.type
_entity_poly.pdbx_seq_one_letter_code
_entity_poly.pdbx_strand_id
1 'polypeptide(L)'
;MTSLRKRLSPAESRDAALDAARALLVESGPQAVTLKAVSARIGRTHANVLHHFGSAEGLQKALIARIAEDIVGTIGAAVLRVRAGDQDPREVVDLTFDAFGKNGAGALASW
;
A
#
# COMPACT_ATOMS: atom_id res chain seq x y z
N MET A 1 -30.36 8.70 -7.73
CA MET A 1 -30.12 7.39 -7.08
C MET A 1 -29.13 7.56 -5.95
N THR A 2 -29.60 7.91 -4.76
CA THR A 2 -28.77 8.21 -3.58
C THR A 2 -27.96 6.97 -3.20
N SER A 3 -26.66 6.98 -3.51
CA SER A 3 -25.74 5.92 -3.12
C SER A 3 -25.74 5.83 -1.59
N LEU A 4 -26.27 4.73 -1.06
CA LEU A 4 -26.11 4.35 0.34
C LEU A 4 -24.61 4.14 0.57
N ARG A 5 -23.89 5.20 0.97
CA ARG A 5 -22.50 5.07 1.40
C ARG A 5 -22.46 4.07 2.53
N LYS A 6 -21.96 2.87 2.25
CA LYS A 6 -21.70 1.84 3.24
C LYS A 6 -20.85 2.45 4.37
N ARG A 7 -21.32 2.33 5.61
CA ARG A 7 -20.51 2.65 6.79
C ARG A 7 -19.39 1.61 6.83
N LEU A 8 -18.17 2.07 6.57
CA LEU A 8 -16.98 1.30 6.84
C LEU A 8 -16.67 1.42 8.34
N SER A 9 -16.20 0.33 8.92
CA SER A 9 -15.55 0.35 10.22
C SER A 9 -14.29 1.22 10.18
N PRO A 10 -13.78 1.66 11.35
CA PRO A 10 -12.52 2.40 11.42
C PRO A 10 -11.35 1.66 10.76
N ALA A 11 -11.29 0.33 10.88
CA ALA A 11 -10.26 -0.51 10.25
C ALA A 11 -10.39 -0.51 8.73
N GLU A 12 -11.59 -0.80 8.20
CA GLU A 12 -11.82 -0.78 6.74
C GLU A 12 -11.55 0.61 6.13
N SER A 13 -11.84 1.69 6.86
CA SER A 13 -11.53 3.05 6.40
C SER A 13 -10.02 3.32 6.35
N ARG A 14 -9.27 2.80 7.33
CA ARG A 14 -7.81 2.89 7.35
C ARG A 14 -7.19 2.10 6.20
N ASP A 15 -7.69 0.89 5.95
CA ASP A 15 -7.18 0.03 4.87
C ASP A 15 -7.47 0.63 3.50
N ALA A 16 -8.69 1.12 3.27
CA ALA A 16 -9.05 1.83 2.04
C ALA A 16 -8.18 3.07 1.80
N ALA A 17 -7.82 3.80 2.86
CA ALA A 17 -6.93 4.95 2.75
C ALA A 17 -5.51 4.54 2.33
N LEU A 18 -4.98 3.44 2.87
CA LEU A 18 -3.68 2.92 2.48
C LEU A 18 -3.69 2.36 1.04
N ASP A 19 -4.78 1.75 0.59
CA ASP A 19 -4.96 1.31 -0.81
C ASP A 19 -4.94 2.49 -1.78
N ALA A 20 -5.70 3.54 -1.45
CA ALA A 20 -5.71 4.76 -2.22
C ALA A 20 -4.33 5.44 -2.24
N ALA A 21 -3.62 5.45 -1.12
CA ALA A 21 -2.28 6.01 -1.01
C ALA A 21 -1.26 5.23 -1.86
N ARG A 22 -1.33 3.89 -1.86
CA ARG A 22 -0.50 3.04 -2.73
C ARG A 22 -0.79 3.29 -4.21
N ALA A 23 -2.04 3.41 -4.60
CA ALA A 23 -2.40 3.73 -5.98
C ALA A 23 -1.85 5.09 -6.41
N LEU A 24 -1.98 6.12 -5.56
CA LEU A 24 -1.41 7.45 -5.82
C LEU A 24 0.11 7.42 -5.98
N LEU A 25 0.79 6.65 -5.14
CA LEU A 25 2.23 6.46 -5.21
C LEU A 25 2.66 5.88 -6.57
N VAL A 26 1.98 4.82 -7.02
CA VAL A 26 2.30 4.14 -8.29
C VAL A 26 1.97 5.02 -9.51
N GLU A 27 0.83 5.72 -9.46
CA GLU A 27 0.35 6.53 -10.60
C GLU A 27 1.12 7.86 -10.75
N SER A 28 1.45 8.50 -9.63
CA SER A 28 1.86 9.92 -9.61
C SER A 28 3.06 10.21 -8.72
N GLY A 29 3.67 9.18 -8.11
CA GLY A 29 4.85 9.29 -7.27
C GLY A 29 4.60 9.79 -5.84
N PRO A 30 5.67 9.87 -5.01
CA PRO A 30 5.56 10.12 -3.57
C PRO A 30 4.88 11.44 -3.21
N GLN A 31 5.10 12.49 -4.00
CA GLN A 31 4.52 13.83 -3.75
C GLN A 31 3.00 13.85 -3.86
N ALA A 32 2.40 12.89 -4.57
CA ALA A 32 0.95 12.77 -4.70
C ALA A 32 0.29 12.16 -3.45
N VAL A 33 1.05 11.51 -2.57
CA VAL A 33 0.55 10.85 -1.36
C VAL A 33 0.29 11.89 -0.26
N THR A 34 -0.86 12.57 -0.38
CA THR A 34 -1.31 13.59 0.58
C THR A 34 -2.63 13.21 1.23
N LEU A 35 -2.88 13.69 2.45
CA LEU A 35 -4.16 13.48 3.16
C LEU A 35 -5.36 13.95 2.33
N LYS A 36 -5.21 15.07 1.61
CA LYS A 36 -6.24 15.62 0.71
C LYS A 36 -6.52 14.68 -0.47
N ALA A 37 -5.48 14.23 -1.18
CA ALA A 37 -5.65 13.34 -2.34
C ALA A 37 -6.25 11.99 -1.94
N VAL A 38 -5.79 11.43 -0.81
CA VAL A 38 -6.28 10.15 -0.28
C VAL A 38 -7.74 10.27 0.15
N SER A 39 -8.09 11.27 0.97
CA SER A 39 -9.47 11.48 1.44
C SER A 39 -10.46 11.67 0.28
N ALA A 40 -10.06 12.44 -0.75
CA ALA A 40 -10.85 12.62 -1.96
C ALA A 40 -11.07 11.30 -2.71
N ARG A 41 -10.01 10.49 -2.90
CA ARG A 41 -10.07 9.21 -3.62
C ARG A 41 -10.97 8.18 -2.93
N ILE A 42 -11.00 8.14 -1.60
CA ILE A 42 -11.87 7.22 -0.83
C ILE A 42 -13.26 7.79 -0.50
N GLY A 43 -13.56 9.03 -0.95
CA GLY A 43 -14.83 9.69 -0.67
C GLY A 43 -15.09 9.96 0.82
N ARG A 44 -14.02 10.20 1.59
CA ARG A 44 -14.07 10.54 3.03
C ARG A 44 -13.59 11.96 3.28
N THR A 45 -13.85 12.46 4.48
CA THR A 45 -13.41 13.81 4.86
C THR A 45 -11.91 13.82 5.18
N HIS A 46 -11.28 14.98 5.01
CA HIS A 46 -9.89 15.19 5.44
C HIS A 46 -9.70 14.86 6.93
N ALA A 47 -10.67 15.25 7.78
CA ALA A 47 -10.66 14.97 9.21
C ALA A 47 -10.68 13.46 9.54
N ASN A 48 -11.39 12.64 8.75
CA ASN A 48 -11.40 11.19 8.96
C ASN A 48 -10.01 10.57 8.71
N VAL A 49 -9.36 10.93 7.60
CA VAL A 49 -8.01 10.43 7.30
C VAL A 49 -6.99 10.99 8.31
N LEU A 50 -7.09 12.27 8.66
CA LEU A 50 -6.25 12.89 9.69
C LEU A 50 -6.37 12.17 11.05
N HIS A 51 -7.57 11.75 11.44
CA HIS A 51 -7.78 11.00 12.68
C HIS A 51 -7.07 9.63 12.69
N HIS A 52 -7.00 8.95 11.55
CA HIS A 52 -6.35 7.63 11.45
C HIS A 52 -4.83 7.69 11.44
N PHE A 53 -4.26 8.74 10.85
CA PHE A 53 -2.82 8.81 10.58
C PHE A 53 -2.09 9.93 11.32
N GLY A 54 -2.82 10.88 11.92
CA GLY A 54 -2.29 12.02 12.66
C GLY A 54 -1.66 13.11 11.78
N SER A 55 -0.95 12.74 10.71
CA SER A 55 -0.29 13.65 9.78
C SER A 55 -0.06 13.01 8.40
N ALA A 56 0.38 13.81 7.43
CA ALA A 56 0.82 13.28 6.13
C ALA A 56 2.04 12.35 6.27
N GLU A 57 2.98 12.69 7.15
CA GLU A 57 4.13 11.83 7.47
C GLU A 57 3.67 10.52 8.14
N GLY A 58 2.68 10.58 9.04
CA GLY A 58 2.12 9.38 9.67
C GLY A 58 1.42 8.46 8.65
N LEU A 59 0.74 9.03 7.66
CA LEU A 59 0.18 8.27 6.53
C LEU A 59 1.31 7.62 5.71
N GLN A 60 2.36 8.36 5.38
CA GLN A 60 3.49 7.85 4.60
C GLN A 60 4.22 6.73 5.33
N LYS A 61 4.47 6.87 6.64
CA LYS A 61 5.04 5.80 7.48
C LYS A 61 4.16 4.55 7.49
N ALA A 62 2.85 4.71 7.66
CA ALA A 62 1.92 3.59 7.62
C ALA A 62 1.88 2.90 6.24
N LEU A 63 1.97 3.67 5.16
CA LEU A 63 2.05 3.14 3.80
C LEU A 63 3.34 2.36 3.57
N ILE A 64 4.49 2.91 3.99
CA ILE A 64 5.79 2.23 3.92
C ILE A 64 5.75 0.91 4.67
N ALA A 65 5.26 0.92 5.91
CA ALA A 65 5.16 -0.28 6.73
C ALA A 65 4.34 -1.36 6.02
N ARG A 66 3.17 -1.00 5.47
CA ARG A 66 2.32 -1.96 4.75
C ARG A 66 3.01 -2.53 3.50
N ILE A 67 3.66 -1.67 2.70
CA ILE A 67 4.38 -2.13 1.50
C ILE A 67 5.54 -3.06 1.88
N ALA A 68 6.28 -2.74 2.94
CA ALA A 68 7.36 -3.60 3.43
C ALA A 68 6.84 -4.95 3.93
N GLU A 69 5.75 -4.96 4.71
CA GLU A 69 5.09 -6.19 5.18
C GLU A 69 4.64 -7.07 4.01
N ASP A 70 3.99 -6.49 2.99
CA ASP A 70 3.53 -7.20 1.79
C ASP A 70 4.70 -7.84 1.02
N ILE A 71 5.80 -7.10 0.86
CA ILE A 71 7.00 -7.59 0.15
C ILE A 71 7.66 -8.72 0.93
N VAL A 72 7.90 -8.53 2.23
CA VAL A 72 8.52 -9.55 3.08
C VAL A 72 7.66 -10.80 3.13
N GLY A 73 6.34 -10.66 3.26
CA GLY A 73 5.41 -11.78 3.24
C GLY A 73 5.42 -12.54 1.91
N THR A 74 5.37 -11.82 0.79
CA THR A 74 5.33 -12.42 -0.56
C THR A 74 6.64 -13.16 -0.88
N ILE A 75 7.79 -12.50 -0.68
CA ILE A 75 9.10 -13.09 -0.95
C ILE A 75 9.37 -14.24 0.01
N GLY A 76 9.08 -14.07 1.30
CA GLY A 76 9.24 -15.11 2.32
C GLY A 76 8.45 -16.37 1.98
N ALA A 77 7.18 -16.23 1.58
CA ALA A 77 6.36 -17.36 1.16
C ALA A 77 6.92 -18.07 -0.09
N ALA A 78 7.45 -17.32 -1.06
CA ALA A 78 8.08 -17.90 -2.24
C ALA A 78 9.36 -18.68 -1.90
N VAL A 79 10.22 -18.13 -1.02
CA VAL A 79 11.43 -18.81 -0.54
C VAL A 79 11.09 -20.13 0.15
N LEU A 80 10.03 -20.16 0.97
CA LEU A 80 9.60 -21.40 1.65
C LEU A 80 9.14 -22.47 0.64
N ARG A 81 8.41 -22.09 -0.42
CA ARG A 81 7.98 -23.03 -1.47
C ARG A 81 9.17 -23.59 -2.27
N VAL A 82 10.14 -22.74 -2.63
CA VAL A 82 11.36 -23.20 -3.30
C VAL A 82 12.14 -24.17 -2.42
N ARG A 83 12.26 -23.89 -1.11
CA ARG A 83 12.93 -24.79 -0.16
C ARG A 83 12.23 -26.14 0.02
N ALA A 84 10.91 -26.19 -0.15
CA ALA A 84 10.15 -27.44 -0.12
C ALA A 84 10.38 -28.32 -1.38
N GLY A 85 11.10 -27.82 -2.39
CA GLY A 85 11.30 -28.49 -3.68
C GLY A 85 10.15 -28.29 -4.66
N ASP A 86 9.17 -27.45 -4.31
CA ASP A 86 7.92 -27.34 -5.06
C ASP A 86 8.00 -26.36 -6.24
N GLN A 87 8.98 -25.45 -6.30
CA GLN A 87 9.01 -24.35 -7.29
C GLN A 87 10.43 -24.00 -7.76
N ASP A 88 10.54 -23.38 -8.95
CA ASP A 88 11.79 -22.90 -9.54
C ASP A 88 12.33 -21.69 -8.74
N PRO A 89 13.61 -21.70 -8.30
CA PRO A 89 14.25 -20.54 -7.68
C PRO A 89 14.13 -19.21 -8.45
N ARG A 90 13.96 -19.25 -9.77
CA ARG A 90 13.74 -18.05 -10.61
C ARG A 90 12.51 -17.26 -10.20
N GLU A 91 11.48 -17.91 -9.66
CA GLU A 91 10.27 -17.22 -9.21
C GLU A 91 10.55 -16.24 -8.06
N VAL A 92 11.48 -16.57 -7.17
CA VAL A 92 11.87 -15.67 -6.06
C VAL A 92 12.56 -14.42 -6.62
N VAL A 93 13.38 -14.59 -7.65
CA VAL A 93 14.06 -13.50 -8.34
C VAL A 93 13.03 -12.59 -9.02
N ASP A 94 12.11 -13.16 -9.79
CA ASP A 94 11.07 -12.41 -10.51
C ASP A 94 10.15 -11.64 -9.55
N LEU A 95 9.73 -12.27 -8.45
CA LEU A 95 8.94 -11.62 -7.41
C LEU A 95 9.68 -10.44 -6.76
N THR A 96 10.99 -10.56 -6.58
CA THR A 96 11.81 -9.47 -6.06
C THR A 96 11.83 -8.30 -7.06
N PHE A 97 12.06 -8.57 -8.34
CA PHE A 97 12.02 -7.51 -9.37
C PHE A 97 10.64 -6.86 -9.49
N ASP A 98 9.55 -7.63 -9.42
CA ASP A 98 8.19 -7.07 -9.46
C ASP A 98 7.85 -6.24 -8.23
N ALA A 99 8.33 -6.64 -7.04
CA ALA A 99 8.21 -5.87 -5.79
C ALA A 99 8.84 -4.48 -5.92
N PHE A 100 10.07 -4.42 -6.43
CA PHE A 100 10.81 -3.16 -6.59
C PHE A 100 10.43 -2.36 -7.85
N GLY A 101 9.91 -3.00 -8.89
CA GLY A 101 9.45 -2.34 -10.11
C GLY A 101 7.97 -1.94 -10.06
N LYS A 102 7.09 -2.89 -10.37
CA LYS A 102 5.64 -2.65 -10.61
C LYS A 102 4.87 -2.31 -9.34
N ASN A 103 5.34 -2.76 -8.19
CA ASN A 103 4.63 -2.66 -6.92
C ASN A 103 4.96 -1.40 -6.09
N GLY A 104 5.74 -0.48 -6.65
CA GLY A 104 6.01 0.83 -6.07
C GLY A 104 7.10 0.88 -5.01
N ALA A 105 7.74 -0.25 -4.67
CA ALA A 105 8.81 -0.25 -3.67
C ALA A 105 10.09 0.47 -4.17
N GLY A 106 10.34 0.49 -5.47
CA GLY A 106 11.41 1.30 -6.06
C GLY A 106 11.18 2.80 -5.89
N ALA A 107 9.93 3.26 -5.99
CA ALA A 107 9.56 4.64 -5.72
C ALA A 107 9.75 5.01 -4.23
N LEU A 108 9.56 4.04 -3.31
CA LEU A 108 9.90 4.21 -1.89
C LEU A 108 11.41 4.27 -1.65
N ALA A 109 12.20 3.45 -2.34
CA ALA A 109 13.65 3.42 -2.16
C ALA A 109 14.35 4.71 -2.63
N SER A 110 13.72 5.47 -3.53
CA SER A 110 14.19 6.77 -4.00
C SER A 110 13.74 7.96 -3.13
N TRP A 111 13.01 7.71 -2.05
CA TRP A 111 12.37 8.73 -1.21
C TRP A 111 13.12 8.96 0.10
#